data_AF-A0AB36B6E9-F1
#
_entry.id   AF-A0AB36B6E9-F1
#
_cell.length_a   1.000
_cell.length_b   1.000
_cell.length_c   1.000
_cell.angle_alpha   90.00
_cell.angle_beta   90.00
_cell.angle_gamma   90.00
#
_symmetry.space_group_name_H-M   'P 1'
#
loop_
_entity.id
_entity.type
_entity.pdbx_description
1 polymer ?
#
loop_
_entity_poly.entity_id
_entity_poly.type
_entity_poly.pdbx_seq_one_letter_code
_entity_poly.pdbx_strand_id
1 'polypeptide(L)'
;MKDIKYGVLCFIPSVLLLVFCDSFPNEIATHFNFFGNADIYSSKWYIILLVPVLGFLGHVTYMVILEKRPNRIGRNGIKKYSFLYFPMLTCFAIIFMLWNS
;
A
#
# COMPACT_ATOMS: atom_id res chain seq x y z
N MET A 1 -18.30 -1.29 -8.99
CA MET A 1 -18.18 -0.19 -7.98
C MET A 1 -18.29 -0.57 -6.49
N LYS A 2 -19.07 -1.57 -6.05
CA LYS A 2 -19.31 -1.83 -4.60
C LYS A 2 -18.05 -1.98 -3.75
N ASP A 3 -16.95 -2.45 -4.33
CA ASP A 3 -15.72 -2.77 -3.61
C ASP A 3 -14.66 -1.65 -3.61
N ILE A 4 -14.95 -0.52 -4.28
CA ILE A 4 -14.07 0.66 -4.24
C ILE A 4 -13.92 1.19 -2.82
N LYS A 5 -14.99 1.11 -2.01
CA LYS A 5 -14.99 1.51 -0.61
C LYS A 5 -13.92 0.80 0.22
N TYR A 6 -13.49 -0.40 -0.15
CA TYR A 6 -12.44 -1.13 0.57
C TYR A 6 -11.04 -0.54 0.37
N GLY A 7 -10.88 0.41 -0.55
CA GLY A 7 -9.62 1.15 -0.67
C GLY A 7 -9.26 1.90 0.60
N VAL A 8 -10.24 2.28 1.44
CA VAL A 8 -9.97 2.94 2.74
C VAL A 8 -9.12 2.09 3.67
N LEU A 9 -9.10 0.75 3.46
CA LEU A 9 -8.26 -0.16 4.23
C LEU A 9 -6.77 0.07 3.98
N CYS A 10 -6.37 0.70 2.87
CA CYS A 10 -4.98 1.10 2.63
C CYS A 10 -4.45 2.10 3.69
N PHE A 11 -5.33 2.77 4.43
CA PHE A 11 -4.98 3.73 5.49
C PHE A 11 -4.87 3.13 6.90
N ILE A 12 -5.20 1.84 7.08
CA ILE A 12 -4.95 1.13 8.35
C ILE A 12 -3.51 1.33 8.85
N PRO A 13 -2.46 1.12 8.02
CA PRO A 13 -1.10 1.34 8.47
C PRO A 13 -0.81 2.81 8.82
N SER A 14 -1.43 3.80 8.16
CA SER A 14 -1.30 5.22 8.58
C SER A 14 -1.79 5.43 10.01
N VAL A 15 -2.95 4.88 10.35
CA VAL A 15 -3.54 5.03 11.69
C VAL A 15 -2.63 4.41 12.74
N LEU A 16 -2.11 3.20 12.48
CA LEU A 16 -1.16 2.56 13.39
C LEU A 16 0.14 3.37 13.51
N LEU A 17 0.72 3.81 12.40
CA LEU A 17 1.93 4.62 12.41
C LEU A 17 1.74 5.96 13.13
N LEU A 18 0.56 6.59 13.03
CA LEU A 18 0.25 7.82 13.76
C LEU A 18 0.18 7.58 15.27
N VAL A 19 -0.41 6.46 15.71
CA VAL A 19 -0.49 6.09 17.13
C VAL A 19 0.90 5.86 17.72
N PHE A 20 1.81 5.26 16.95
CA PHE A 20 3.18 4.95 17.37
C PHE A 20 4.22 5.90 16.75
N CYS A 21 3.82 7.12 16.35
CA CYS A 21 4.65 8.01 15.53
C CYS A 21 5.98 8.36 16.19
N ASP A 22 5.98 8.51 17.51
CA ASP A 22 7.17 8.84 18.30
C ASP A 22 8.11 7.64 18.50
N SER A 23 7.63 6.42 18.24
CA SER A 23 8.43 5.19 18.32
C SER A 23 9.24 4.92 17.05
N PHE A 24 8.97 5.62 15.96
CA PHE A 24 9.65 5.43 14.67
C PHE A 24 10.70 6.50 14.40
N PRO A 25 11.81 6.16 13.71
CA PRO A 25 12.82 7.11 13.30
C PRO A 25 12.22 8.18 12.37
N ASN A 26 12.81 9.37 12.37
CA ASN A 26 12.33 10.48 11.53
C ASN A 26 12.56 10.22 10.04
N GLU A 27 13.50 9.35 9.69
CA GLU A 27 13.81 8.91 8.34
C GLU A 27 13.70 7.38 8.26
N ILE A 28 13.09 6.90 7.18
CA ILE A 28 12.79 5.49 6.94
C ILE A 28 13.22 5.16 5.50
N ALA A 29 13.82 3.99 5.29
CA ALA A 29 14.20 3.48 3.98
C ALA A 29 12.97 3.32 3.08
N THR A 30 12.97 4.01 1.94
CA THR A 30 11.85 4.04 0.98
C THR A 30 12.17 3.48 -0.39
N HIS A 31 13.46 3.38 -0.73
CA HIS A 31 13.93 2.79 -1.96
C HIS A 31 15.10 1.84 -1.66
N PHE A 32 15.20 0.79 -2.47
CA PHE A 32 16.20 -0.25 -2.34
C PHE A 32 16.80 -0.49 -3.73
N ASN A 33 18.12 -0.58 -3.79
CA ASN A 33 18.83 -0.88 -5.03
C ASN A 33 18.69 -2.36 -5.43
N PHE A 34 19.22 -2.73 -6.59
CA PHE A 34 19.20 -4.12 -7.09
C PHE A 34 19.90 -5.14 -6.18
N PHE A 35 20.73 -4.68 -5.26
CA PHE A 35 21.39 -5.54 -4.26
C PHE A 35 20.59 -5.67 -2.96
N GLY A 36 19.40 -5.06 -2.89
CA GLY A 36 18.54 -5.09 -1.70
C GLY A 36 18.96 -4.12 -0.59
N ASN A 37 19.92 -3.25 -0.84
CA ASN A 37 20.36 -2.25 0.14
C ASN A 37 19.53 -0.97 0.01
N ALA A 38 19.14 -0.39 1.14
CA ALA A 38 18.49 0.91 1.17
C ALA A 38 19.44 1.99 0.63
N ASP A 39 19.00 2.73 -0.38
CA ASP A 39 19.76 3.80 -1.02
C ASP A 39 19.05 5.15 -0.96
N ILE A 40 17.76 5.19 -0.60
CA ILE A 40 17.01 6.42 -0.36
C ILE A 40 16.19 6.30 0.94
N TYR A 41 16.40 7.25 1.83
CA TYR A 41 15.61 7.45 3.04
C TYR A 41 14.70 8.66 2.86
N SER A 42 13.46 8.53 3.33
CA SER A 42 12.48 9.62 3.31
C SER A 42 11.96 9.89 4.70
N SER A 43 11.40 11.08 4.90
CA SER A 43 10.72 11.42 6.15
C SER A 43 9.63 10.39 6.50
N LYS A 44 9.47 10.03 7.77
CA LYS A 44 8.39 9.14 8.23
C LYS A 44 7.00 9.60 7.78
N TRP A 45 6.79 10.91 7.65
CA TRP A 45 5.54 11.49 7.15
C TRP A 45 5.21 11.11 5.71
N TYR A 46 6.24 10.91 4.88
CA TYR A 46 6.08 10.40 3.51
C TYR A 46 5.41 9.03 3.53
N ILE A 47 5.85 8.14 4.42
CA ILE A 47 5.31 6.78 4.52
C ILE A 47 3.93 6.78 5.17
N ILE A 48 3.72 7.59 6.21
CA ILE A 48 2.43 7.70 6.91
C ILE A 48 1.33 8.18 5.97
N LEU A 49 1.61 9.15 5.09
CA LEU A 49 0.60 9.82 4.27
C LEU A 49 0.61 9.36 2.81
N LEU A 50 1.77 9.42 2.14
CA LEU A 50 1.82 9.27 0.69
C LEU A 50 1.66 7.81 0.24
N VAL A 51 2.34 6.86 0.90
CA VAL A 51 2.29 5.44 0.52
C VAL A 51 0.85 4.88 0.57
N PRO A 52 0.06 5.15 1.62
CA PRO A 52 -1.37 4.82 1.70
C PRO A 52 -2.23 5.48 0.63
N VAL A 53 -1.98 6.76 0.31
CA VAL A 53 -2.68 7.47 -0.77
C VAL A 53 -2.41 6.81 -2.13
N LEU A 54 -1.16 6.46 -2.42
CA LEU A 54 -0.80 5.75 -3.65
C LEU A 54 -1.45 4.37 -3.70
N GLY A 55 -1.47 3.64 -2.59
CA GLY A 55 -2.20 2.39 -2.44
C GLY A 55 -3.70 2.52 -2.73
N PHE A 56 -4.33 3.58 -2.20
CA PHE A 56 -5.73 3.90 -2.47
C PHE A 56 -6.00 4.21 -3.94
N LEU A 57 -5.19 5.08 -4.56
CA LEU A 57 -5.32 5.41 -5.98
C LEU A 57 -5.11 4.18 -6.88
N GLY A 58 -4.16 3.32 -6.53
CA GLY A 58 -3.94 2.03 -7.17
C GLY A 58 -5.16 1.12 -7.06
N HIS A 59 -5.76 1.02 -5.87
CA HIS A 59 -7.00 0.27 -5.64
C HIS A 59 -8.16 0.76 -6.50
N VAL A 60 -8.40 2.08 -6.51
CA VAL A 60 -9.47 2.69 -7.32
C VAL A 60 -9.26 2.38 -8.79
N THR A 61 -8.04 2.59 -9.30
CA THR A 61 -7.68 2.33 -10.69
C THR A 61 -7.88 0.86 -11.05
N TYR A 62 -7.41 -0.05 -10.18
CA TYR A 62 -7.55 -1.49 -10.34
C TYR A 62 -9.02 -1.92 -10.38
N MET A 63 -9.87 -1.38 -9.50
CA MET A 63 -11.31 -1.65 -9.51
C MET A 63 -12.00 -1.18 -10.78
N VAL A 64 -11.66 0.02 -11.27
CA VAL A 64 -12.19 0.55 -12.54
C VAL A 64 -11.78 -0.32 -13.72
N ILE A 65 -10.52 -0.77 -13.76
CA ILE A 65 -10.02 -1.66 -14.81
C ILE A 65 -10.71 -3.03 -14.75
N LEU A 66 -10.86 -3.61 -13.57
CA LEU A 66 -11.56 -4.89 -13.37
C LEU A 66 -13.02 -4.82 -13.85
N GLU A 67 -13.69 -3.71 -13.58
CA GLU A 67 -15.08 -3.50 -14.01
C GLU A 67 -15.19 -3.36 -15.54
N LYS A 68 -14.29 -2.58 -16.16
CA LYS A 68 -14.30 -2.36 -17.63
C LYS A 68 -13.74 -3.53 -18.43
N ARG A 69 -12.77 -4.28 -17.90
CA ARG A 69 -12.06 -5.37 -18.60
C ARG A 69 -11.93 -6.61 -17.71
N PRO A 70 -13.06 -7.23 -17.35
CA PRO A 70 -13.09 -8.30 -16.35
C PRO A 70 -12.33 -9.57 -16.78
N ASN A 71 -12.15 -9.81 -18.08
CA ASN A 71 -11.42 -10.98 -18.59
C ASN A 71 -9.90 -10.77 -18.71
N ARG A 72 -9.40 -9.53 -18.60
CA ARG A 72 -7.97 -9.19 -18.73
C ARG A 72 -7.15 -9.64 -17.51
N ILE A 73 -7.78 -9.83 -16.36
CA ILE A 73 -7.13 -10.09 -15.07
C ILE A 73 -7.44 -11.52 -14.55
N GLY A 74 -7.93 -12.44 -15.40
CA GLY A 74 -8.16 -13.83 -14.99
C GLY A 74 -9.38 -13.98 -14.07
N ARG A 75 -10.57 -13.82 -14.67
CA ARG A 75 -11.87 -13.60 -14.00
C ARG A 75 -12.41 -14.75 -13.12
N ASN A 76 -11.87 -15.97 -13.22
CA ASN A 76 -12.61 -17.16 -12.78
C ASN A 76 -12.33 -17.63 -11.34
N GLY A 77 -11.31 -17.11 -10.64
CA GLY A 77 -11.01 -17.53 -9.25
C GLY A 77 -10.68 -16.40 -8.26
N ILE A 78 -10.15 -15.27 -8.74
CA ILE A 78 -9.54 -14.23 -7.88
C ILE A 78 -10.58 -13.24 -7.30
N LYS A 79 -11.84 -13.28 -7.77
CA LYS A 79 -12.86 -12.26 -7.48
C LYS A 79 -13.26 -12.10 -6.02
N LYS A 80 -13.25 -13.16 -5.22
CA LYS A 80 -13.85 -13.08 -3.88
C LYS A 80 -13.07 -12.15 -2.96
N TYR A 81 -11.76 -11.98 -3.18
CA TYR A 81 -10.87 -11.23 -2.29
C TYR A 81 -9.95 -10.24 -3.03
N SER A 82 -10.15 -10.03 -4.34
CA SER A 82 -9.31 -9.11 -5.14
C SER A 82 -9.30 -7.68 -4.60
N PHE A 83 -10.35 -7.29 -3.87
CA PHE A 83 -10.43 -5.98 -3.22
C PHE A 83 -9.50 -5.81 -2.01
N LEU A 84 -8.90 -6.89 -1.50
CA LEU A 84 -7.90 -6.83 -0.45
C LEU A 84 -6.48 -6.71 -0.99
N TYR A 85 -6.27 -6.85 -2.31
CA TYR A 85 -4.93 -6.88 -2.91
C TYR A 85 -4.12 -5.62 -2.59
N PHE A 86 -4.66 -4.43 -2.89
CA PHE A 86 -3.98 -3.16 -2.60
C PHE A 86 -3.84 -2.90 -1.10
N PRO A 87 -4.88 -3.07 -0.27
CA PRO A 87 -4.72 -2.96 1.19
C PRO A 87 -3.60 -3.86 1.75
N MET A 88 -3.54 -5.12 1.34
CA MET A 88 -2.48 -6.05 1.77
C MET A 88 -1.11 -5.61 1.24
N LEU A 89 -1.02 -5.20 -0.02
CA LEU A 89 0.23 -4.72 -0.63
C LEU A 89 0.76 -3.47 0.08
N THR A 90 -0.12 -2.53 0.43
CA THR A 90 0.24 -1.31 1.17
C THR A 90 0.75 -1.64 2.57
N CYS A 91 0.06 -2.53 3.31
CA CYS A 91 0.55 -3.00 4.60
C CYS A 91 1.91 -3.67 4.48
N PHE A 92 2.07 -4.58 3.52
CA PHE A 92 3.34 -5.27 3.28
C PHE A 92 4.47 -4.29 2.96
N ALA A 93 4.24 -3.33 2.07
CA ALA A 93 5.22 -2.32 1.69
C ALA A 93 5.69 -1.50 2.88
N ILE A 94 4.75 -1.05 3.72
CA ILE A 94 5.08 -0.25 4.92
C ILE A 94 5.84 -1.10 5.94
N ILE A 95 5.39 -2.32 6.23
CA ILE A 95 6.10 -3.23 7.15
C ILE A 95 7.52 -3.50 6.64
N PHE A 96 7.68 -3.73 5.33
CA PHE A 96 8.98 -3.94 4.72
C PHE A 96 9.89 -2.72 4.85
N MET A 97 9.39 -1.51 4.62
CA MET A 97 10.15 -0.27 4.81
C MET A 97 10.60 -0.10 6.26
N LEU A 98 9.68 -0.32 7.22
CA LEU A 98 9.97 -0.22 8.65
C LEU A 98 10.97 -1.27 9.13
N TRP A 99 10.89 -2.51 8.62
CA TRP A 99 11.79 -3.59 9.00
C TRP A 99 13.24 -3.33 8.57
N ASN A 100 13.44 -2.58 7.49
CA ASN A 100 14.75 -2.29 6.93
C ASN A 100 15.25 -0.87 7.28
N SER A 101 14.66 -0.21 8.28
CA SER A 101 15.06 1.10 8.80
C SER A 101 15.50 1.00 10.25
#